data_AF-X1BAD0-F1
#
_entry.id   AF-X1BAD0-F1
#
_cell.length_a   1.000
_cell.length_b   1.000
_cell.length_c   1.000
_cell.angle_alpha   90.00
_cell.angle_beta   90.00
_cell.angle_gamma   90.00
#
_symmetry.space_group_name_H-M   'P 1'
#
loop_
_entity.id
_entity.type
_entity.pdbx_description
1 polymer ?
#
loop_
_entity_poly.entity_id
_entity_poly.type
_entity_poly.pdbx_seq_one_letter_code
_entity_poly.pdbx_strand_id
1 'polypeptide(L)'
;DAPDALAGLNTSVRAALTTTRQTVMPGLQDANCLSRLSQFIRAAGFVDGGIGFSSQALETPPSTLEYIGIIATNDFFVQVQGANNGGVKGVAGKLYGYRATANADIFAALVQSEVLSA
;
A
#
# COMPACT_ATOMS: atom_id res chain seq x y z
N ASP A 1 3.35 -7.98 -8.25
CA ASP A 1 4.18 -8.18 -9.46
C ASP A 1 5.29 -7.17 -9.59
N ALA A 2 6.39 -7.57 -10.22
CA ALA A 2 7.49 -6.69 -10.54
C ALA A 2 7.18 -5.80 -11.77
N PRO A 3 7.80 -4.59 -11.86
CA PRO A 3 7.76 -3.76 -13.05
C PRO A 3 8.44 -4.43 -14.25
N ASP A 4 7.98 -4.12 -15.48
CA ASP A 4 8.59 -4.65 -16.69
C ASP A 4 9.95 -3.97 -16.97
N ALA A 5 10.98 -4.75 -17.28
CA ALA A 5 12.27 -4.23 -17.72
C ALA A 5 12.19 -3.86 -19.20
N LEU A 6 11.79 -2.63 -19.51
CA LEU A 6 11.69 -2.10 -20.87
C LEU A 6 12.85 -1.14 -21.16
N ALA A 7 13.50 -1.34 -22.31
CA ALA A 7 14.59 -0.49 -22.78
C ALA A 7 14.16 0.99 -22.87
N GLY A 8 14.98 1.89 -22.32
CA GLY A 8 14.75 3.34 -22.37
C GLY A 8 13.54 3.85 -21.57
N LEU A 9 12.79 3.00 -20.86
CA LEU A 9 11.55 3.39 -20.20
C LEU A 9 11.58 3.13 -18.70
N ASN A 10 11.30 4.17 -17.92
CA ASN A 10 11.06 4.00 -16.50
C ASN A 10 9.72 3.31 -16.27
N THR A 11 9.74 2.15 -15.62
CA THR A 11 8.54 1.40 -15.24
C THR A 11 8.40 1.35 -13.73
N SER A 12 7.16 1.24 -13.26
CA SER A 12 6.91 1.12 -11.82
C SER A 12 5.65 0.33 -11.51
N VAL A 13 5.64 -0.28 -10.33
CA VAL A 13 4.47 -0.90 -9.72
C VAL A 13 4.41 -0.43 -8.28
N ARG A 14 3.27 0.13 -7.90
CA ARG A 14 2.97 0.55 -6.53
C ARG A 14 1.75 -0.19 -6.05
N ALA A 15 1.73 -0.53 -4.77
CA ALA A 15 0.55 -1.03 -4.11
C ALA A 15 0.37 -0.37 -2.75
N ALA A 16 -0.87 -0.24 -2.31
CA ALA A 16 -1.19 0.25 -0.98
C ALA A 16 -2.41 -0.48 -0.40
N LEU A 17 -2.42 -0.59 0.93
CA LEU A 17 -3.56 -1.03 1.73
C LEU A 17 -4.06 0.18 2.51
N THR A 18 -5.33 0.53 2.36
CA THR A 18 -5.96 1.66 3.04
C THR A 18 -7.25 1.27 3.76
N THR A 19 -7.56 1.98 4.84
CA THR A 19 -8.85 1.88 5.54
C THR A 19 -9.97 2.53 4.74
N THR A 20 -9.68 3.64 4.05
CA THR A 20 -10.66 4.36 3.22
C THR A 20 -10.36 4.20 1.73
N ARG A 21 -11.39 4.39 0.90
CA ARG A 21 -11.25 4.33 -0.56
C ARG A 21 -10.48 5.55 -1.06
N GLN A 22 -9.39 5.30 -1.77
CA GLN A 22 -8.57 6.33 -2.39
C GLN A 22 -8.76 6.34 -3.91
N THR A 23 -8.70 7.53 -4.51
CA THR A 23 -8.78 7.72 -5.98
C THR A 23 -7.41 7.83 -6.64
N VAL A 24 -6.39 8.17 -5.86
CA VAL A 24 -4.99 8.25 -6.25
C VAL A 24 -4.18 7.40 -5.30
N MET A 25 -3.08 6.82 -5.80
CA MET A 25 -2.19 5.98 -5.02
C MET A 25 -1.57 6.75 -3.83
N PRO A 26 -2.00 6.48 -2.58
CA PRO A 26 -1.64 7.27 -1.40
C PRO A 26 -0.21 6.95 -0.96
N GLY A 27 0.37 7.80 -0.12
CA GLY A 27 1.64 7.53 0.54
C GLY A 27 1.45 7.28 2.04
N LEU A 28 2.49 6.84 2.73
CA LEU A 28 2.44 6.58 4.19
C LEU A 28 2.23 7.85 5.03
N GLN A 29 2.34 9.03 4.42
CA GLN A 29 1.97 10.29 5.07
C GLN A 29 0.44 10.47 5.23
N ASP A 30 -0.35 9.69 4.50
CA ASP A 30 -1.80 9.63 4.66
C ASP A 30 -2.12 8.69 5.83
N ALA A 31 -2.87 9.19 6.82
CA ALA A 31 -3.24 8.44 8.01
C ALA A 31 -4.04 7.17 7.69
N ASN A 32 -4.76 7.15 6.57
CA ASN A 32 -5.53 5.99 6.14
C ASN A 32 -4.69 4.93 5.41
N CYS A 33 -3.43 5.23 5.07
CA CYS A 33 -2.52 4.31 4.37
C CYS A 33 -1.72 3.46 5.35
N LEU A 34 -2.22 2.25 5.62
CA LEU A 34 -1.61 1.30 6.55
C LEU A 34 -0.30 0.69 6.04
N SER A 35 -0.23 0.44 4.73
CA SER A 35 0.96 -0.16 4.13
C SER A 35 1.11 0.26 2.68
N ARG A 36 2.37 0.38 2.25
CA ARG A 36 2.75 0.74 0.89
C ARG A 36 3.94 -0.07 0.43
N LEU A 37 3.85 -0.54 -0.81
CA LEU A 37 4.94 -1.16 -1.54
C LEU A 37 5.19 -0.35 -2.81
N SER A 38 6.45 -0.15 -3.16
CA SER A 38 6.80 0.49 -4.42
C SER A 38 8.05 -0.12 -5.04
N GLN A 39 7.93 -0.49 -6.31
CA GLN A 39 9.00 -1.06 -7.10
C GLN A 39 9.16 -0.23 -8.37
N PHE A 40 10.40 0.07 -8.71
CA PHE A 40 10.76 0.93 -9.83
C PHE A 40 11.89 0.30 -10.62
N ILE A 41 11.87 0.48 -11.92
CA ILE A 41 13.03 0.31 -12.77
C ILE A 41 13.35 1.67 -13.38
N ARG A 42 14.58 2.14 -13.16
CA ARG A 42 15.10 3.35 -13.80
C ARG A 42 15.92 2.93 -15.01
N ALA A 43 15.33 3.07 -16.21
CA ALA A 43 15.95 2.73 -17.49
C ALA A 43 15.95 3.90 -18.48
N ALA A 44 15.30 5.02 -18.16
CA ALA A 44 15.35 6.22 -19.00
C ALA A 44 16.79 6.74 -19.12
N GLY A 45 17.37 6.62 -20.30
CA GLY A 45 18.79 6.94 -20.58
C GLY A 45 19.69 5.72 -20.81
N PHE A 46 19.19 4.51 -20.60
CA PHE A 46 19.89 3.26 -20.92
C PHE A 46 19.30 2.64 -22.19
N VAL A 47 20.17 2.21 -23.11
CA VAL A 47 19.77 1.57 -24.38
C VAL A 47 19.26 0.15 -24.15
N ASP A 48 19.93 -0.62 -23.28
CA ASP A 48 19.57 -2.01 -22.99
C ASP A 48 19.90 -2.36 -21.52
N GLY A 49 19.31 -1.60 -20.60
CA GLY A 49 19.55 -1.79 -19.18
C GLY A 49 18.64 -0.94 -18.29
N GLY A 50 18.67 -1.23 -16.99
CA GLY A 50 17.95 -0.45 -15.99
C GLY A 50 18.33 -0.89 -14.58
N ILE A 51 18.16 0.03 -13.62
CA ILE A 51 18.44 -0.24 -12.20
C ILE A 51 17.11 -0.40 -11.46
N GLY A 52 16.96 -1.54 -10.79
CA GLY A 52 15.82 -1.84 -9.95
C GLY A 52 15.92 -1.19 -8.57
N PHE A 53 14.85 -0.55 -8.12
CA PHE A 53 14.68 -0.07 -6.76
C PHE A 53 13.40 -0.65 -6.18
N SER A 54 13.48 -1.16 -4.95
CA SER A 54 12.33 -1.65 -4.21
C SER A 54 12.28 -0.99 -2.84
N SER A 55 11.15 -0.39 -2.51
CA SER A 55 10.80 0.02 -1.16
C SER A 55 9.65 -0.87 -0.72
N GLN A 56 9.94 -1.69 0.29
CA GLN A 56 9.02 -2.67 0.84
C GLN A 56 9.05 -2.54 2.35
N ALA A 57 7.88 -2.54 2.99
CA ALA A 57 7.80 -2.79 4.42
C ALA A 57 8.14 -4.28 4.62
N LEU A 58 9.31 -4.56 5.20
CA LEU A 58 9.69 -5.91 5.58
C LEU A 58 8.70 -6.41 6.63
N GLU A 59 8.19 -7.62 6.43
CA GLU A 59 7.09 -8.26 7.16
C GLU A 59 7.18 -8.03 8.67
N THR A 60 6.39 -7.07 9.17
CA THR A 60 6.28 -6.69 10.58
C THR A 60 7.59 -6.13 11.18
N PRO A 61 7.62 -4.89 11.69
CA PRO A 61 8.73 -4.50 12.53
C PRO A 61 8.82 -5.48 13.71
N PRO A 62 10.02 -5.89 14.17
CA PRO A 62 10.22 -6.49 15.48
C PRO A 62 9.87 -5.42 16.52
N SER A 63 8.56 -5.21 16.67
CA SER A 63 7.93 -4.15 17.41
C SER A 63 7.12 -4.83 18.49
N THR A 64 7.16 -4.25 19.68
CA THR A 64 6.33 -4.65 20.81
C THR A 64 4.85 -4.32 20.60
N LEU A 65 4.47 -3.79 19.43
CA LEU A 65 3.10 -3.45 19.07
C LEU A 65 2.40 -4.65 18.41
N GLU A 66 1.24 -5.00 18.95
CA GLU A 66 0.42 -6.13 18.51
C GLU A 66 -0.29 -5.88 17.15
N TYR A 67 -0.41 -4.61 16.75
CA TYR A 67 -1.04 -4.22 15.48
C TYR A 67 -0.39 -2.97 14.87
N ILE A 68 -0.55 -2.82 13.56
CA ILE A 68 -0.05 -1.68 12.77
C ILE A 68 -1.13 -0.62 12.48
N GLY A 69 -2.40 -0.96 12.69
CA GLY A 69 -3.54 -0.08 12.46
C GLY A 69 -4.84 -0.76 12.87
N ILE A 70 -5.90 0.03 12.97
CA ILE A 70 -7.25 -0.43 13.30
C ILE A 70 -8.13 -0.21 12.07
N ILE A 71 -8.95 -1.19 11.74
CA ILE A 71 -10.03 -1.09 10.76
C ILE A 71 -11.33 -1.17 11.57
N ALA A 72 -11.91 -0.01 11.88
CA ALA A 72 -13.16 0.12 12.61
C ALA A 72 -14.38 0.09 11.68
N THR A 73 -14.19 0.33 10.38
CA THR A 73 -15.24 0.15 9.36
C THR A 73 -15.30 -1.28 8.83
N ASN A 74 -16.32 -1.55 8.03
CA ASN A 74 -16.57 -2.86 7.42
C ASN A 74 -15.62 -3.18 6.24
N ASP A 75 -14.96 -2.17 5.68
CA ASP A 75 -14.23 -2.30 4.43
C ASP A 75 -12.78 -1.84 4.58
N PHE A 76 -11.91 -2.43 3.77
CA PHE A 76 -10.56 -1.94 3.52
C PHE A 76 -10.26 -2.12 2.03
N PHE A 77 -9.29 -1.36 1.52
CA PHE A 77 -9.05 -1.29 0.09
C PHE A 77 -7.59 -1.64 -0.22
N VAL A 78 -7.42 -2.58 -1.14
CA VAL A 78 -6.12 -2.88 -1.74
C VAL A 78 -6.12 -2.29 -3.14
N GLN A 79 -5.09 -1.52 -3.45
CA GLN A 79 -4.93 -0.86 -4.74
C GLN A 79 -3.56 -1.16 -5.33
N VAL A 80 -3.52 -1.30 -6.65
CA VAL A 80 -2.29 -1.48 -7.44
C VAL A 80 -2.28 -0.47 -8.58
N GLN A 81 -1.13 0.16 -8.79
CA GLN A 81 -0.90 1.11 -9.87
C GLN A 81 0.40 0.73 -10.59
N GLY A 82 0.26 0.32 -11.85
CA GLY A 82 1.39 0.22 -12.77
C GLY A 82 1.58 1.54 -13.54
N ALA A 83 2.82 1.88 -13.87
CA ALA A 83 3.13 2.92 -14.84
C ALA A 83 4.12 2.41 -15.88
N ASN A 84 3.82 2.68 -17.16
CA ASN A 84 4.62 2.30 -18.34
C ASN A 84 4.95 0.81 -18.44
N ASN A 85 4.10 -0.07 -17.89
CA ASN A 85 4.27 -1.51 -18.02
C ASN A 85 3.61 -1.99 -19.33
N GLY A 86 4.15 -3.08 -19.90
CA GLY A 86 3.60 -3.69 -21.12
C GLY A 86 2.28 -4.42 -20.88
N GLY A 87 1.96 -4.75 -19.62
CA GLY A 87 0.72 -5.41 -19.23
C GLY A 87 0.16 -4.92 -17.89
N VAL A 88 -1.02 -5.44 -17.56
CA VAL A 88 -1.67 -5.23 -16.26
C VAL A 88 -0.82 -5.85 -15.15
N LYS A 89 -0.81 -5.22 -13.98
CA LYS A 89 -0.03 -5.64 -12.81
C LYS A 89 -0.95 -5.97 -11.65
N GLY A 90 -0.61 -7.00 -10.90
CA GLY A 90 -1.32 -7.43 -9.70
C GLY A 90 -0.52 -7.22 -8.42
N VAL A 91 -1.24 -7.29 -7.30
CA VAL A 91 -0.68 -7.41 -5.96
C VAL A 91 -1.38 -8.55 -5.23
N ALA A 92 -0.60 -9.31 -4.47
CA ALA A 92 -1.08 -10.35 -3.58
C ALA A 92 -0.36 -10.17 -2.24
N GLY A 93 -1.05 -10.51 -1.16
CA GLY A 93 -0.52 -10.41 0.20
C GLY A 93 -1.43 -11.17 1.17
N LYS A 94 -0.93 -11.42 2.38
CA LYS A 94 -1.73 -11.94 3.48
C LYS A 94 -1.98 -10.83 4.48
N LEU A 95 -3.21 -10.76 4.99
CA LEU A 95 -3.59 -9.87 6.08
C LEU A 95 -3.90 -10.74 7.30
N TYR A 96 -3.23 -10.46 8.41
CA TYR A 96 -3.54 -11.05 9.71
C TYR A 96 -4.23 -9.98 10.55
N GLY A 97 -5.45 -10.28 11.00
CA GLY A 97 -6.21 -9.42 11.88
C GLY A 97 -6.80 -10.23 13.02
N TYR A 98 -6.99 -9.58 14.17
CA TYR A 98 -7.77 -10.13 15.27
C TYR A 98 -9.00 -9.24 15.50
N ARG A 99 -10.06 -9.82 16.05
CA ARG A 99 -11.27 -9.05 16.38
C ARG A 99 -11.08 -8.40 17.75
N ALA A 100 -11.02 -7.07 17.77
CA ALA A 100 -11.07 -6.29 19.00
C ALA A 100 -12.52 -5.97 19.36
N THR A 101 -12.87 -6.09 20.64
CA THR A 101 -14.17 -5.65 21.18
C THR A 101 -13.97 -4.34 21.94
N ALA A 102 -14.78 -3.32 21.62
CA ALA A 102 -14.77 -2.02 22.29
C ALA A 102 -16.17 -1.69 22.82
N ASN A 103 -16.24 -0.80 23.82
CA ASN A 103 -17.52 -0.21 24.24
C ASN A 103 -18.05 0.72 23.14
N ALA A 104 -19.34 1.07 23.21
CA ALA A 104 -20.00 1.84 22.16
C ALA A 104 -19.34 3.21 21.91
N ASP A 105 -18.91 3.90 22.97
CA ASP A 105 -18.32 5.23 22.87
C ASP A 105 -16.94 5.20 22.19
N ILE A 106 -16.10 4.20 22.51
CA ILE A 106 -14.80 4.00 21.84
C ILE A 106 -15.02 3.59 20.39
N PHE A 107 -15.95 2.68 20.11
CA PHE A 107 -16.25 2.27 18.74
C PHE A 107 -16.71 3.46 17.89
N ALA A 108 -17.62 4.30 18.41
CA ALA A 108 -18.06 5.50 17.72
C ALA A 108 -16.92 6.49 17.44
N ALA A 109 -16.04 6.72 18.43
CA ALA A 109 -14.87 7.58 18.25
C ALA A 109 -13.89 7.04 17.20
N LEU A 110 -13.65 5.72 17.18
CA LEU A 110 -12.77 5.07 16.20
C LEU A 110 -13.34 5.16 14.79
N VAL A 111 -14.63 4.85 14.61
CA VAL A 111 -15.31 4.97 13.31
C VAL A 111 -15.30 6.42 12.83
N GLN A 112 -15.59 7.38 13.72
CA GLN A 112 -15.54 8.80 13.37
C GLN A 112 -14.13 9.22 12.95
N SER A 113 -13.10 8.79 13.67
CA SER A 113 -11.71 9.08 13.31
C SER A 113 -11.36 8.50 11.94
N GLU A 114 -11.77 7.27 11.63
CA GLU A 114 -11.47 6.64 10.34
C GLU A 114 -12.19 7.30 9.16
N VAL A 115 -13.44 7.73 9.35
CA VAL A 115 -14.22 8.40 8.29
C VAL A 115 -13.78 9.86 8.08
N LEU A 116 -13.40 10.56 9.15
CA LEU A 116 -13.05 11.99 9.08
C LEU A 116 -11.59 12.24 8.68
N SER A 117 -10.72 11.23 8.78
CA SER A 117 -9.30 11.34 8.41
C SER A 117 -9.04 11.20 6.90
N ALA A 118 -10.10 11.14 6.08
CA ALA A 118 -10.07 10.96 4.62
C ALA A 118 -9.89 12.26 3.84
#